data_AF-A0A529PJZ3-F1
#
_entry.id   AF-A0A529PJZ3-F1
#
_cell.length_a   1.000
_cell.length_b   1.000
_cell.length_c   1.000
_cell.angle_alpha   90.00
_cell.angle_beta   90.00
_cell.angle_gamma   90.00
#
_symmetry.space_group_name_H-M   'P 1'
#
loop_
_entity.id
_entity.type
_entity.pdbx_description
1 polymer ?
#
loop_
_entity_poly.entity_id
_entity_poly.type
_entity_poly.pdbx_seq_one_letter_code
_entity_poly.pdbx_strand_id
1 'polypeptide(L)'
;MTVQLLFYQDAKPVTSDRHRDVSIKTGHSYAFARNVNSVPVTAVEFAQAAAEYPIVFAGTEQSIMPAVILGVKQTENLYVDDAGNWSGKYVPAFVRRYPFVFSSDASGRTFILNIDESFEGINREGRGERLFDADGQQTRYLKEVLGFLQDYQSRFQRTKRYC
;
A
#
# COMPACT_ATOMS: atom_id res chain seq x y z
N MET A 1 -4.26 11.71 -11.49
CA MET A 1 -3.30 11.05 -10.59
C MET A 1 -3.48 9.55 -10.71
N THR A 2 -2.40 8.78 -10.84
CA THR A 2 -2.47 7.31 -10.91
C THR A 2 -2.99 6.80 -9.57
N VAL A 3 -4.03 5.96 -9.57
CA VAL A 3 -4.68 5.39 -8.36
C VAL A 3 -3.65 4.80 -7.38
N GLN A 4 -2.47 4.37 -7.86
CA GLN A 4 -1.40 3.80 -7.05
C GLN A 4 -0.76 4.74 -6.01
N LEU A 5 -0.93 6.07 -6.06
CA LEU A 5 -0.23 6.99 -5.15
C LEU A 5 -1.13 7.75 -4.17
N LEU A 6 -2.37 7.29 -3.95
CA LEU A 6 -3.37 7.96 -3.10
C LEU A 6 -2.87 8.39 -1.70
N PHE A 7 -1.93 7.65 -1.10
CA PHE A 7 -1.43 7.88 0.26
C PHE A 7 -0.04 8.52 0.35
N TYR A 8 0.68 8.58 -0.76
CA TYR A 8 2.13 8.74 -0.74
C TYR A 8 2.48 10.21 -0.88
N GLN A 9 3.25 10.73 0.07
CA GLN A 9 3.70 12.12 0.04
C GLN A 9 5.10 12.26 -0.56
N ASP A 10 6.04 11.39 -0.15
CA ASP A 10 7.42 11.42 -0.62
C ASP A 10 7.96 10.02 -0.96
N ALA A 11 7.41 9.41 -2.02
CA ALA A 11 7.86 8.10 -2.49
C ALA A 11 9.26 8.16 -3.12
N LYS A 12 10.23 7.43 -2.55
CA LYS A 12 11.62 7.33 -3.03
C LYS A 12 12.05 5.89 -3.29
N PRO A 13 12.91 5.63 -4.30
CA PRO A 13 13.47 4.31 -4.53
C PRO A 13 14.23 3.77 -3.33
N VAL A 14 13.91 2.53 -2.93
CA VAL A 14 14.62 1.81 -1.87
C VAL A 14 15.95 1.31 -2.41
N THR A 15 17.03 1.96 -1.99
CA THR A 15 18.43 1.57 -2.29
C THR A 15 19.23 1.33 -1.02
N SER A 16 20.24 0.45 -1.11
CA SER A 16 21.16 0.19 0.00
C SER A 16 21.85 1.49 0.45
N ASP A 17 22.38 2.29 -0.48
CA ASP A 17 23.11 3.52 -0.14
C ASP A 17 22.29 4.53 0.68
N ARG A 18 20.99 4.65 0.39
CA ARG A 18 20.11 5.61 1.07
C ARG A 18 19.51 5.04 2.36
N HIS A 19 19.22 3.73 2.36
CA HIS A 19 18.40 3.08 3.39
C HIS A 19 19.13 2.02 4.21
N ARG A 20 20.46 1.91 4.12
CA ARG A 20 21.25 0.89 4.84
C ARG A 20 20.99 0.86 6.34
N ASP A 21 20.90 2.05 6.93
CA ASP A 21 20.70 2.25 8.36
C ASP A 21 19.25 2.59 8.73
N VAL A 22 18.33 2.41 7.78
CA VAL A 22 16.90 2.64 8.00
C VAL A 22 16.26 1.38 8.57
N SER A 23 15.57 1.58 9.69
CA SER A 23 14.63 0.62 10.26
C SER A 23 13.20 1.12 10.11
N ILE A 24 12.29 0.17 9.96
CA ILE A 24 10.86 0.40 9.84
C ILE A 24 10.21 -0.17 11.08
N LYS A 25 9.72 0.72 11.93
CA LYS A 25 8.78 0.36 12.99
C LYS A 25 7.38 0.43 12.39
N THR A 26 6.79 -0.72 12.09
CA THR A 26 5.39 -0.76 11.68
C THR A 26 4.52 -0.32 12.87
N GLY A 27 3.85 0.83 12.71
CA GLY A 27 2.80 1.28 13.62
C GLY A 27 1.47 0.64 13.27
N HIS A 28 0.51 0.70 14.20
CA HIS A 28 -0.89 0.34 13.95
C HIS A 28 -1.72 1.51 13.39
N SER A 29 -1.09 2.66 13.14
CA SER A 29 -1.80 3.85 12.67
C SER A 29 -2.05 3.78 11.17
N TYR A 30 -3.33 3.78 10.81
CA TYR A 30 -3.87 3.96 9.47
C TYR A 30 -4.26 5.41 9.21
N ALA A 31 -3.76 6.36 10.01
CA ALA A 31 -4.05 7.79 9.85
C ALA A 31 -3.72 8.33 8.45
N PHE A 32 -2.74 7.75 7.76
CA PHE A 32 -2.40 8.06 6.36
C PHE A 32 -3.59 7.86 5.39
N ALA A 33 -4.55 6.99 5.73
CA ALA A 33 -5.72 6.68 4.92
C ALA A 33 -6.97 7.48 5.34
N ARG A 34 -6.87 8.43 6.29
CA ARG A 34 -8.04 9.15 6.82
C ARG A 34 -8.79 9.98 5.76
N ASN A 35 -8.07 10.47 4.75
CA ASN A 35 -8.59 11.39 3.75
C ASN A 35 -8.96 10.71 2.42
N VAL A 36 -9.20 9.39 2.41
CA VAL A 36 -9.71 8.68 1.23
C VAL A 36 -11.07 8.04 1.50
N ASN A 37 -11.99 8.20 0.56
CA ASN A 37 -13.33 7.62 0.67
C ASN A 37 -13.48 6.27 0.00
N SER A 38 -12.46 5.83 -0.73
CA SER A 38 -12.48 4.58 -1.46
C SER A 38 -11.05 4.12 -1.77
N VAL A 39 -10.87 2.81 -1.86
CA VAL A 39 -9.60 2.20 -2.28
C VAL A 39 -9.87 1.02 -3.21
N PRO A 40 -9.00 0.76 -4.20
CA PRO A 40 -9.15 -0.40 -5.05
C PRO A 40 -8.94 -1.68 -4.23
N VAL A 41 -9.64 -2.74 -4.65
CA VAL A 41 -9.45 -4.10 -4.16
C VAL A 41 -9.18 -5.03 -5.34
N THR A 42 -8.63 -6.20 -5.06
CA THR A 42 -8.45 -7.26 -6.06
C THR A 42 -9.53 -8.33 -5.89
N ALA A 43 -9.86 -9.06 -6.95
CA ALA A 43 -10.95 -10.04 -6.95
C ALA A 43 -10.82 -11.09 -5.83
N VAL A 44 -9.59 -11.45 -5.46
CA VAL A 44 -9.32 -12.42 -4.37
C VAL A 44 -9.67 -11.88 -2.98
N GLU A 45 -9.87 -10.57 -2.84
CA GLU A 45 -10.24 -9.91 -1.58
C GLU A 45 -11.75 -9.89 -1.38
N PHE A 46 -12.56 -10.14 -2.43
CA PHE A 46 -14.01 -9.93 -2.40
C PHE A 46 -14.72 -10.67 -1.27
N ALA A 47 -14.36 -11.93 -1.00
CA ALA A 47 -15.02 -12.71 0.05
C ALA A 47 -14.84 -12.09 1.45
N GLN A 48 -13.66 -11.52 1.73
CA GLN A 48 -13.38 -10.86 3.00
C GLN A 48 -13.94 -9.43 3.00
N ALA A 49 -13.76 -8.70 1.90
CA ALA A 49 -14.15 -7.31 1.79
C ALA A 49 -15.69 -7.14 1.76
N ALA A 50 -16.41 -7.96 1.00
CA ALA A 50 -17.87 -7.85 0.86
C ALA A 50 -18.63 -8.14 2.16
N ALA A 51 -17.97 -8.73 3.16
CA ALA A 51 -18.57 -8.96 4.48
C ALA A 51 -18.82 -7.66 5.25
N GLU A 52 -18.13 -6.57 4.91
CA GLU A 52 -18.24 -5.29 5.63
C GLU A 52 -18.22 -4.04 4.73
N TYR A 53 -17.67 -4.13 3.52
CA TYR A 53 -17.59 -3.00 2.58
C TYR A 53 -18.55 -3.16 1.40
N PRO A 54 -19.25 -2.08 0.99
CA PRO A 54 -19.80 -1.99 -0.36
C PRO A 54 -18.67 -2.06 -1.39
N ILE A 55 -18.74 -3.02 -2.31
CA ILE A 55 -17.83 -3.12 -3.45
C ILE A 55 -18.51 -2.49 -4.67
N VAL A 56 -17.86 -1.51 -5.28
CA VAL A 56 -18.28 -0.87 -6.52
C VAL A 56 -17.24 -1.11 -7.61
N PHE A 57 -17.65 -1.01 -8.87
CA PHE A 57 -16.75 -1.02 -10.02
C PHE A 57 -16.67 0.39 -10.57
N ALA A 58 -15.49 1.00 -10.50
CA ALA A 58 -15.27 2.39 -10.84
C ALA A 58 -14.13 2.52 -11.86
N GLY A 59 -14.23 3.51 -12.74
CA GLY A 59 -13.26 3.75 -13.80
C GLY A 59 -13.90 4.30 -15.07
N THR A 60 -13.18 4.22 -16.18
CA THR A 60 -13.72 4.47 -17.52
C THR A 60 -14.08 3.15 -18.20
N GLU A 61 -14.81 3.17 -19.31
CA GLU A 61 -15.15 1.97 -20.09
C GLU A 61 -13.92 1.12 -20.46
N GLN A 62 -12.74 1.74 -20.60
CA GLN A 62 -11.50 1.07 -20.98
C GLN A 62 -10.67 0.61 -19.76
N SER A 63 -11.04 1.00 -18.54
CA SER A 63 -10.27 0.69 -17.33
C SER A 63 -11.15 0.72 -16.08
N ILE A 64 -11.98 -0.31 -15.95
CA ILE A 64 -12.80 -0.56 -14.76
C ILE A 64 -11.97 -1.32 -13.72
N MET A 65 -12.07 -0.91 -12.45
CA MET A 65 -11.51 -1.65 -11.32
C MET A 65 -12.50 -1.68 -10.15
N PRO A 66 -12.57 -2.80 -9.41
CA PRO A 66 -13.33 -2.84 -8.18
C PRO A 66 -12.66 -2.03 -7.08
N ALA A 67 -13.48 -1.35 -6.29
CA ALA A 67 -13.08 -0.55 -5.15
C ALA A 67 -14.07 -0.75 -3.99
N VAL A 68 -13.58 -0.66 -2.77
CA VAL A 68 -14.43 -0.59 -1.57
C VAL A 68 -14.73 0.86 -1.24
N ILE A 69 -15.95 1.12 -0.77
CA ILE A 69 -16.34 2.43 -0.24
C ILE A 69 -16.02 2.47 1.26
N LEU A 70 -15.26 3.49 1.65
CA LEU A 70 -14.78 3.73 3.02
C LEU A 70 -15.43 4.93 3.69
N GLY A 71 -16.05 5.83 2.92
CA GLY A 71 -16.78 6.98 3.45
C GLY A 71 -17.69 7.61 2.41
N VAL A 72 -18.60 8.46 2.87
CA VAL A 72 -19.60 9.10 1.99
C VAL A 72 -19.02 10.37 1.36
N LYS A 73 -18.26 11.14 2.15
CA LYS A 73 -17.59 12.36 1.66
C LYS A 73 -16.26 12.01 1.00
N GLN A 74 -15.84 12.81 0.04
CA GLN A 74 -14.65 12.54 -0.78
C GLN A 74 -13.34 12.37 0.03
N THR A 75 -13.19 13.10 1.13
CA THR A 75 -11.99 13.12 1.96
C THR A 75 -12.25 12.53 3.35
N GLU A 76 -12.99 11.44 3.41
CA GLU A 76 -13.45 10.83 4.67
C GLU A 76 -13.32 9.32 4.59
N ASN A 77 -12.59 8.75 5.55
CA ASN A 77 -12.54 7.32 5.79
C ASN A 77 -13.16 7.01 7.16
N LEU A 78 -14.35 6.43 7.17
CA LEU A 78 -15.09 6.07 8.38
C LEU A 78 -14.51 4.83 9.08
N TYR A 79 -13.57 4.13 8.43
CA TYR A 79 -12.89 2.95 8.99
C TYR A 79 -11.60 3.30 9.74
N VAL A 80 -11.21 4.57 9.80
CA VAL A 80 -10.05 5.02 10.59
C VAL A 80 -10.54 5.88 11.76
N ASP A 81 -10.43 5.35 12.98
CA ASP A 81 -10.85 6.07 14.19
C ASP A 81 -9.93 7.25 14.53
N ASP A 82 -10.27 8.06 15.53
CA ASP A 82 -9.46 9.23 15.93
C ASP A 82 -8.06 8.86 16.46
N ALA A 83 -7.91 7.64 17.00
CA ALA A 83 -6.62 7.11 17.44
C ALA A 83 -5.78 6.54 16.27
N GLY A 84 -6.34 6.49 15.06
CA GLY A 84 -5.69 5.99 13.85
C GLY A 84 -5.86 4.48 13.65
N ASN A 85 -6.66 3.78 14.44
CA ASN A 85 -6.88 2.35 14.24
C ASN A 85 -7.86 2.09 13.10
N TRP A 86 -7.68 0.95 12.43
CA TRP A 86 -8.67 0.46 11.48
C TRP A 86 -9.80 -0.27 12.22
N SER A 87 -11.04 0.19 12.05
CA SER A 87 -12.21 -0.36 12.76
C SER A 87 -12.86 -1.56 12.07
N GLY A 88 -12.53 -1.82 10.79
CA GLY A 88 -12.99 -3.00 10.04
C GLY A 88 -12.23 -4.28 10.41
N LYS A 89 -12.83 -5.44 10.13
CA LYS A 89 -12.19 -6.76 10.33
C LYS A 89 -11.15 -7.06 9.25
N TYR A 90 -11.34 -6.51 8.06
CA TYR A 90 -10.49 -6.73 6.90
C TYR A 90 -9.87 -5.42 6.43
N VAL A 91 -8.54 -5.33 6.42
CA VAL A 91 -7.84 -4.18 5.85
C VAL A 91 -7.50 -4.48 4.38
N PRO A 92 -7.99 -3.69 3.40
CA PRO A 92 -7.65 -3.88 1.99
C PRO A 92 -6.14 -3.93 1.75
N ALA A 93 -5.69 -4.80 0.83
CA ALA A 93 -4.27 -4.95 0.50
C ALA A 93 -3.66 -3.64 -0.01
N PHE A 94 -4.45 -2.81 -0.70
CA PHE A 94 -4.04 -1.47 -1.13
C PHE A 94 -3.65 -0.54 0.04
N VAL A 95 -4.30 -0.69 1.20
CA VAL A 95 -3.98 0.04 2.44
C VAL A 95 -2.78 -0.61 3.13
N ARG A 96 -2.77 -1.95 3.26
CA ARG A 96 -1.69 -2.70 3.95
C ARG A 96 -0.31 -2.57 3.32
N ARG A 97 -0.24 -2.20 2.04
CA ARG A 97 1.05 -2.03 1.36
C ARG A 97 1.82 -0.78 1.80
N TYR A 98 1.14 0.23 2.35
CA TYR A 98 1.80 1.42 2.88
C TYR A 98 2.78 1.02 4.00
N PRO A 99 4.04 1.54 4.02
CA PRO A 99 4.55 2.69 3.26
C PRO A 99 5.22 2.34 1.92
N PHE A 100 5.07 1.12 1.40
CA PHE A 100 5.78 0.65 0.22
C PHE A 100 4.90 0.56 -1.03
N VAL A 101 5.46 0.93 -2.18
CA VAL A 101 4.78 0.85 -3.47
C VAL A 101 5.76 0.55 -4.59
N PHE A 102 5.32 -0.21 -5.59
CA PHE A 102 6.05 -0.28 -6.85
C PHE A 102 5.66 0.88 -7.77
N SER A 103 6.66 1.61 -8.28
CA SER A 103 6.48 2.41 -9.49
C SER A 103 6.93 1.61 -10.70
N SER A 104 6.25 1.81 -11.82
CA SER A 104 6.74 1.37 -13.13
C SER A 104 7.74 2.37 -13.68
N ASP A 105 8.84 1.87 -14.25
CA ASP A 105 9.69 2.68 -15.12
C ASP A 105 8.95 3.09 -16.41
N ALA A 106 9.53 3.99 -17.21
CA ALA A 106 8.93 4.44 -18.47
C ALA A 106 8.67 3.30 -19.47
N SER A 107 9.34 2.15 -19.31
CA SER A 107 9.15 0.95 -20.12
C SER A 107 7.97 0.09 -19.66
N GLY A 108 7.47 0.30 -18.44
CA GLY A 108 6.39 -0.48 -17.82
C GLY A 108 6.81 -1.90 -17.42
N ARG A 109 8.09 -2.27 -17.59
CA ARG A 109 8.59 -3.64 -17.37
C ARG A 109 9.34 -3.78 -16.05
N THR A 110 9.92 -2.70 -15.55
CA THR A 110 10.68 -2.75 -14.29
C THR A 110 9.84 -2.13 -13.17
N PHE A 111 9.65 -2.90 -12.10
CA PHE A 111 9.05 -2.39 -10.86
C PHE A 111 10.16 -1.94 -9.93
N ILE A 112 10.19 -0.65 -9.63
CA ILE A 112 11.11 -0.06 -8.64
C ILE A 112 10.35 0.00 -7.32
N LEU A 113 10.89 -0.66 -6.28
CA LEU A 113 10.36 -0.53 -4.93
C LEU A 113 10.62 0.87 -4.43
N ASN A 114 9.56 1.58 -4.08
CA ASN A 114 9.63 2.85 -3.38
C ASN A 114 9.08 2.70 -1.97
N ILE A 115 9.59 3.55 -1.08
CA ILE A 115 9.07 3.78 0.26
C ILE A 115 8.67 5.25 0.39
N ASP A 116 7.55 5.53 1.07
CA ASP A 116 7.19 6.88 1.47
C ASP A 116 8.07 7.34 2.63
N GLU A 117 9.01 8.24 2.39
CA GLU A 117 9.94 8.71 3.42
C GLU A 117 9.28 9.59 4.49
N SER A 118 8.06 10.07 4.27
CA SER A 118 7.29 10.76 5.29
C SER A 118 6.63 9.82 6.30
N PHE A 119 6.79 8.50 6.15
CA PHE A 119 6.21 7.54 7.08
C PHE A 119 6.84 7.65 8.48
N GLU A 120 6.01 7.92 9.49
CA GLU A 120 6.44 8.10 10.88
C GLU A 120 7.20 6.89 11.48
N GLY A 121 7.02 5.70 10.92
CA GLY A 121 7.71 4.48 11.36
C GLY A 121 9.16 4.38 10.88
N ILE A 122 9.58 5.21 9.92
CA ILE A 122 10.96 5.26 9.45
C ILE A 122 11.85 5.88 10.52
N ASN A 123 12.94 5.19 10.85
CA ASN A 123 13.90 5.67 11.83
C ASN A 123 15.31 5.16 11.54
N ARG A 124 16.31 5.80 12.14
CA ARG A 124 17.72 5.36 12.13
C ARG A 124 18.21 4.90 13.51
N GLU A 125 17.28 4.69 14.43
CA GLU A 125 17.55 4.30 15.82
C GLU A 125 17.51 2.77 16.00
N GLY A 126 17.30 2.02 14.92
CA GLY A 126 17.21 0.56 14.97
C GLY A 126 15.87 0.03 15.48
N ARG A 127 14.82 0.86 15.57
CA ARG A 127 13.49 0.42 16.03
C ARG A 127 12.76 -0.33 14.92
N GLY A 128 12.37 -1.58 15.20
CA GLY A 128 11.65 -2.42 14.24
C GLY A 128 12.61 -3.15 13.29
N GLU A 129 12.18 -3.32 12.04
CA GLU A 129 12.87 -4.17 11.06
C GLU A 129 13.79 -3.35 10.14
N ARG A 130 15.04 -3.77 9.98
CA ARG A 130 15.97 -3.14 9.02
C ARG A 130 15.61 -3.53 7.59
N LEU A 131 15.83 -2.61 6.64
CA LEU A 131 15.68 -2.91 5.21
C LEU A 131 16.90 -3.64 4.64
N PHE A 132 18.09 -3.24 5.07
CA PHE A 132 19.36 -3.86 4.68
C PHE A 132 20.18 -4.26 5.92
N ASP A 133 20.98 -5.31 5.77
CA ASP A 133 21.97 -5.72 6.77
C ASP A 133 23.26 -4.90 6.67
N ALA A 134 24.24 -5.22 7.51
CA ALA A 134 25.52 -4.51 7.58
C ALA A 134 26.33 -4.61 6.27
N ASP A 135 26.17 -5.68 5.52
CA ASP A 135 26.84 -5.92 4.23
C ASP A 135 26.08 -5.28 3.06
N GLY A 136 24.98 -4.58 3.35
CA GLY A 136 24.14 -3.92 2.37
C GLY A 136 23.22 -4.88 1.60
N GLN A 137 23.07 -6.12 2.06
CA GLN A 137 22.15 -7.11 1.48
C GLN A 137 20.72 -6.92 2.01
N GLN A 138 19.74 -7.35 1.23
CA GLN A 138 18.33 -7.26 1.63
C GLN A 138 18.04 -8.19 2.82
N THR A 139 17.44 -7.65 3.87
CA THR A 139 16.98 -8.44 5.02
C THR A 139 15.80 -9.33 4.64
N ARG A 140 15.46 -10.27 5.54
CA ARG A 140 14.24 -11.07 5.43
C ARG A 140 12.99 -10.18 5.31
N TYR A 141 12.90 -9.13 6.11
CA TYR A 141 11.78 -8.19 6.09
C TYR A 141 11.62 -7.53 4.71
N LEU A 142 12.70 -7.00 4.12
CA LEU A 142 12.64 -6.39 2.80
C LEU A 142 12.23 -7.39 1.70
N LYS A 143 12.68 -8.65 1.79
CA LYS A 143 12.27 -9.73 0.87
C LYS A 143 10.78 -10.06 1.00
N GLU A 144 10.25 -10.07 2.23
CA GLU A 144 8.82 -10.30 2.49
C GLU A 144 7.96 -9.14 1.93
N VAL A 145 8.40 -7.89 2.10
CA VAL A 145 7.76 -6.70 1.50
C VAL A 145 7.74 -6.80 -0.03
N LEU A 146 8.87 -7.17 -0.66
CA LEU A 146 8.96 -7.37 -2.11
C LEU A 146 7.99 -8.46 -2.58
N GLY A 147 7.95 -9.61 -1.90
CA GLY A 147 7.06 -10.71 -2.25
C GLY A 147 5.58 -10.33 -2.14
N PHE A 148 5.20 -9.63 -1.07
CA PHE A 148 3.83 -9.13 -0.89
C PHE A 148 3.43 -8.17 -2.03
N LEU A 149 4.29 -7.21 -2.38
CA LEU A 149 3.99 -6.25 -3.45
C LEU A 149 3.93 -6.90 -4.84
N GLN A 150 4.76 -7.92 -5.10
CA GLN A 150 4.72 -8.67 -6.36
C GLN A 150 3.41 -9.45 -6.50
N ASP A 151 3.00 -10.13 -5.43
CA ASP A 151 1.72 -10.84 -5.37
C ASP A 151 0.54 -9.87 -5.51
N TYR A 152 0.57 -8.74 -4.81
CA TYR A 152 -0.42 -7.67 -4.96
C TYR A 152 -0.52 -7.18 -6.41
N GLN A 153 0.61 -6.87 -7.06
CA GLN A 153 0.62 -6.41 -8.45
C GLN A 153 0.08 -7.47 -9.41
N SER A 154 0.44 -8.74 -9.22
CA SER A 154 -0.08 -9.86 -10.02
C SER A 154 -1.61 -9.97 -9.88
N ARG A 155 -2.13 -9.92 -8.65
CA ARG A 155 -3.58 -9.94 -8.38
C ARG A 155 -4.31 -8.74 -8.96
N PHE A 156 -3.70 -7.55 -8.90
CA PHE A 156 -4.22 -6.33 -9.50
C PHE A 156 -4.34 -6.47 -11.02
N GLN A 157 -3.29 -6.93 -11.71
CA GLN A 157 -3.32 -7.15 -13.16
C GLN A 157 -4.32 -8.23 -13.57
N ARG A 158 -4.44 -9.32 -12.80
CA ARG A 158 -5.47 -10.34 -13.04
C ARG A 158 -6.87 -9.77 -12.88
N THR A 159 -7.12 -9.01 -11.82
CA THR A 159 -8.42 -8.35 -11.58
C THR A 159 -8.79 -7.41 -12.73
N LYS A 160 -7.83 -6.61 -13.19
CA LYS A 160 -8.03 -5.70 -14.33
C LYS A 160 -8.41 -6.44 -15.63
N ARG A 161 -7.94 -7.68 -15.83
CA ARG A 161 -8.32 -8.48 -17.00
C ARG A 161 -9.71 -9.10 -16.90
N TYR A 162 -10.27 -9.22 -15.69
CA TYR A 162 -11.62 -9.74 -15.48
C TYR A 162 -12.72 -8.67 -15.61
N CYS A 163 -12.35 -7.40 -15.43
CA CYS A 163 -13.26 -6.25 -15.52
C CYS A 163 -13.22 -5.64 -16.91
#